data_AF-A0A9X7P7E6-F1
#
_entry.id   AF-A0A9X7P7E6-F1
#
_cell.length_a   1.000
_cell.length_b   1.000
_cell.length_c   1.000
_cell.angle_alpha   90.00
_cell.angle_beta   90.00
_cell.angle_gamma   90.00
#
_symmetry.space_group_name_H-M   'P 1'
#
loop_
_entity.id
_entity.type
_entity.pdbx_description
1 polymer ?
#
loop_
_entity_poly.entity_id
_entity_poly.type
_entity_poly.pdbx_seq_one_letter_code
_entity_poly.pdbx_strand_id
1 'polypeptide(L)'
;MKKTAILVNTARGPVIDGPALYRALKEVVIAGAGLDVFPVEPPPAGEPLLELDNIVVSPHMGAVSEDAMMRMATAAARGVIAVLQGQRPEHIGNPEIYQE
;
A
#
# COMPACT_ATOMS: atom_id res chain seq x y z
N MET A 1 -3.73 21.51 -4.80
CA MET A 1 -2.48 21.05 -5.47
C MET A 1 -2.27 21.84 -6.76
N LYS A 2 -1.10 21.76 -7.40
CA LYS A 2 -0.89 22.38 -8.72
C LYS A 2 -1.70 21.62 -9.78
N LYS A 3 -2.18 22.31 -10.82
CA LYS A 3 -2.87 21.68 -11.96
C LYS A 3 -2.03 20.61 -12.67
N THR A 4 -0.71 20.73 -12.61
CA THR A 4 0.23 19.78 -13.21
C THR A 4 0.68 18.66 -12.26
N ALA A 5 0.16 18.61 -11.03
CA ALA A 5 0.61 17.63 -10.05
C ALA A 5 0.07 16.23 -10.36
N ILE A 6 0.86 15.21 -10.02
CA ILE A 6 0.45 13.80 -10.01
C ILE A 6 0.49 13.33 -8.55
N LEU A 7 -0.60 12.72 -8.08
CA LEU A 7 -0.64 12.08 -6.76
C LEU A 7 -0.20 10.62 -6.88
N VAL A 8 0.73 10.16 -6.04
CA VAL A 8 1.13 8.75 -6.01
C VAL A 8 0.86 8.17 -4.62
N ASN A 9 0.15 7.04 -4.55
CA ASN A 9 -0.11 6.33 -3.29
C ASN A 9 0.28 4.86 -3.40
N THR A 10 1.35 4.52 -2.68
CA THR A 10 1.82 3.15 -2.43
C THR A 10 1.82 2.84 -0.92
N ALA A 11 1.11 3.64 -0.13
CA ALA A 11 1.05 3.50 1.32
C ALA A 11 -0.14 2.62 1.72
N ARG A 12 -1.33 3.21 1.91
CA ARG A 12 -2.57 2.49 2.26
C ARG A 12 -3.76 3.14 1.56
N GLY A 13 -4.76 2.36 1.18
CA GLY A 13 -5.97 2.90 0.55
C GLY A 13 -6.66 4.01 1.36
N PRO A 14 -6.95 3.80 2.66
CA PRO A 14 -7.73 4.75 3.45
C PRO A 14 -7.06 6.11 3.75
N VAL A 15 -5.79 6.32 3.39
CA VAL A 15 -5.18 7.66 3.58
C VAL A 15 -5.64 8.68 2.54
N ILE A 16 -6.31 8.23 1.47
CA ILE A 16 -6.90 9.08 0.45
C ILE A 16 -8.42 9.06 0.59
N ASP A 17 -9.03 10.24 0.54
CA ASP A 17 -10.47 10.40 0.28
C ASP A 17 -10.75 10.11 -1.21
N GLY A 18 -11.27 8.90 -1.48
CA GLY A 18 -11.58 8.43 -2.84
C GLY A 18 -12.54 9.35 -3.60
N PRO A 19 -13.71 9.73 -3.02
CA PRO A 19 -14.60 10.71 -3.64
C PRO A 19 -13.94 12.06 -3.97
N ALA A 20 -13.08 12.57 -3.09
CA ALA A 20 -12.35 13.82 -3.36
C ALA A 20 -11.33 13.64 -4.49
N LEU A 21 -10.61 12.51 -4.52
CA LEU A 21 -9.67 12.19 -5.60
C LEU A 21 -10.39 12.06 -6.95
N TYR A 22 -11.52 11.35 -7.00
CA TYR A 22 -12.33 11.20 -8.21
C TYR A 22 -12.73 12.57 -8.77
N ARG A 23 -13.25 13.47 -7.94
CA ARG A 23 -13.62 14.84 -8.36
C ARG A 23 -12.39 15.62 -8.83
N ALA A 24 -11.28 15.56 -8.09
CA ALA A 24 -10.06 16.26 -8.43
C ALA A 24 -9.46 15.82 -9.78
N LEU A 25 -9.57 14.54 -10.11
CA LEU A 25 -9.13 13.99 -11.39
C LEU A 25 -10.10 14.33 -12.52
N LYS A 26 -11.41 14.15 -12.30
CA LYS A 26 -12.47 14.43 -13.28
C LYS A 26 -12.55 15.91 -13.68
N GLU A 27 -12.36 16.81 -12.72
CA GLU A 27 -12.37 18.27 -12.93
C GLU A 27 -10.98 18.82 -13.29
N VAL A 28 -9.96 17.95 -13.43
CA VAL A 28 -8.58 18.32 -13.78
C VAL A 28 -7.99 19.38 -12.81
N VAL A 29 -8.32 19.23 -11.51
CA VAL A 29 -7.69 19.98 -10.42
C VAL A 29 -6.23 19.56 -10.24
N ILE A 30 -5.95 18.28 -10.51
CA ILE A 30 -4.60 17.70 -10.66
C ILE A 30 -4.51 16.97 -12.00
N ALA A 31 -3.28 16.76 -12.49
CA ALA A 31 -3.06 16.16 -13.80
C ALA A 31 -3.37 14.66 -13.82
N GLY A 32 -3.13 13.95 -12.72
CA GLY A 32 -3.40 12.52 -12.64
C GLY A 32 -3.07 11.90 -11.28
N ALA A 33 -3.25 10.58 -11.20
CA ALA A 33 -2.87 9.79 -10.02
C ALA A 33 -2.28 8.42 -10.37
N GLY A 34 -1.40 7.91 -9.50
CA GLY A 34 -0.87 6.56 -9.51
C GLY A 34 -1.22 5.85 -8.22
N LEU A 35 -2.05 4.80 -8.24
CA LEU A 35 -2.53 4.11 -7.04
C LEU A 35 -2.12 2.63 -7.06
N ASP A 36 -1.39 2.19 -6.05
CA ASP A 36 -1.15 0.77 -5.81
C ASP A 36 -2.16 0.17 -4.82
N VAL A 37 -2.90 1.01 -4.09
CA VAL A 37 -3.71 0.59 -2.94
C VAL A 37 -5.09 1.23 -2.98
N PHE A 38 -6.10 0.49 -2.50
CA PHE A 38 -7.49 0.92 -2.42
C PHE A 38 -8.05 0.70 -1.01
N PRO A 39 -9.07 1.46 -0.58
CA PRO A 39 -9.68 1.26 0.75
C PRO A 39 -10.28 -0.15 0.93
N VAL A 40 -10.79 -0.73 -0.16
CA VAL A 40 -11.26 -2.12 -0.25
C VAL A 40 -10.49 -2.80 -1.36
N GLU A 41 -9.93 -3.97 -1.06
CA GLU A 41 -9.08 -4.73 -1.98
C GLU A 41 -9.57 -6.19 -2.09
N PRO A 42 -9.87 -6.69 -3.31
CA PRO A 42 -9.82 -5.97 -4.58
C PRO A 42 -10.89 -4.85 -4.67
N PRO A 43 -10.66 -3.81 -5.49
CA PRO A 43 -11.69 -2.78 -5.72
C PRO A 43 -12.99 -3.42 -6.21
N PRO A 44 -14.16 -2.94 -5.73
CA PRO A 44 -15.43 -3.45 -6.21
C PRO A 44 -15.61 -3.20 -7.71
N ALA A 45 -16.41 -4.04 -8.36
CA ALA A 45 -16.82 -3.79 -9.74
C ALA A 45 -17.52 -2.43 -9.84
N GLY A 46 -17.15 -1.64 -10.84
CA GLY A 46 -17.67 -0.27 -11.01
C GLY A 46 -17.03 0.78 -10.09
N GLU A 47 -15.83 0.52 -9.54
CA GLU A 47 -15.04 1.54 -8.84
C GLU A 47 -14.84 2.78 -9.74
N PRO A 48 -15.41 3.95 -9.39
CA PRO A 48 -15.40 5.13 -10.26
C PRO A 48 -14.00 5.62 -10.64
N LEU A 49 -13.01 5.43 -9.76
CA LEU A 49 -11.63 5.80 -10.08
C LEU A 49 -11.08 5.03 -11.28
N LEU A 50 -11.54 3.79 -11.53
CA LEU A 50 -11.08 2.95 -12.63
C LEU A 50 -11.69 3.34 -13.99
N GLU A 51 -12.65 4.28 -14.01
CA GLU A 51 -13.26 4.79 -15.25
C GLU A 51 -12.51 6.00 -15.84
N LEU A 52 -11.52 6.54 -15.12
CA LEU A 52 -10.81 7.76 -15.49
C LEU A 52 -9.57 7.47 -16.36
N ASP A 53 -9.34 8.30 -17.38
CA ASP A 53 -8.18 8.13 -18.28
C ASP A 53 -6.86 8.65 -17.69
N ASN A 54 -6.92 9.49 -16.65
CA ASN A 54 -5.76 10.12 -16.02
C ASN A 54 -5.32 9.43 -14.71
N ILE A 55 -5.49 8.12 -14.63
CA ILE A 55 -5.02 7.29 -13.53
C ILE A 55 -4.21 6.10 -14.03
N VAL A 56 -3.20 5.70 -13.26
CA VAL A 56 -2.51 4.41 -13.41
C VAL A 56 -2.69 3.64 -12.12
N VAL A 57 -3.01 2.36 -12.22
CA VAL A 57 -3.25 1.52 -11.04
C VAL A 57 -2.44 0.24 -11.10
N SER A 58 -2.04 -0.25 -9.92
CA SER A 58 -1.49 -1.58 -9.73
C SER A 58 -2.21 -2.30 -8.58
N PRO A 59 -2.35 -3.64 -8.62
CA PRO A 59 -3.18 -4.37 -7.67
C PRO A 59 -2.39 -4.73 -6.39
N HIS A 60 -2.02 -3.73 -5.59
CA HIS A 60 -1.24 -3.88 -4.34
C HIS A 60 0.04 -4.69 -4.54
N MET A 61 0.84 -4.26 -5.51
CA MET A 61 2.03 -4.94 -5.99
C MET A 61 3.35 -4.29 -5.57
N GLY A 62 3.34 -3.21 -4.77
CA GLY A 62 4.55 -2.46 -4.41
C GLY A 62 5.68 -3.30 -3.79
N ALA A 63 5.36 -4.43 -3.14
CA ALA A 63 6.33 -5.36 -2.56
C ALA A 63 6.53 -6.66 -3.37
N VAL A 64 5.85 -6.83 -4.51
CA VAL A 64 5.74 -8.11 -5.24
C VAL A 64 6.88 -8.26 -6.26
N SER A 65 8.12 -8.27 -5.77
CA SER A 65 9.27 -8.76 -6.54
C SER A 65 9.76 -10.08 -5.95
N GLU A 66 10.36 -10.94 -6.77
CA GLU A 66 10.89 -12.25 -6.35
C GLU A 66 11.81 -12.11 -5.12
N ASP A 67 12.78 -11.22 -5.22
CA ASP A 67 13.74 -10.90 -4.17
C ASP A 67 13.08 -10.41 -2.87
N ALA A 68 12.10 -9.50 -2.97
CA ALA A 68 11.41 -8.97 -1.80
C ALA A 68 10.53 -10.02 -1.12
N MET A 69 9.82 -10.82 -1.92
CA MET A 69 9.02 -11.94 -1.42
C MET A 69 9.89 -12.98 -0.72
N MET A 70 11.04 -13.33 -1.29
CA MET A 70 11.94 -14.31 -0.67
C MET A 70 12.51 -13.81 0.67
N ARG A 71 12.91 -12.53 0.74
CA ARG A 71 13.36 -11.91 1.99
C ARG A 71 12.24 -11.89 3.03
N MET A 72 11.04 -11.47 2.65
CA MET A 72 9.89 -11.37 3.56
C MET A 72 9.48 -12.74 4.11
N ALA A 73 9.37 -13.75 3.25
CA ALA A 73 9.05 -15.12 3.65
C ALA A 73 10.11 -15.73 4.58
N THR A 74 11.39 -15.52 4.25
CA THR A 74 12.51 -16.01 5.08
C THR A 74 12.54 -15.32 6.45
N ALA A 75 12.37 -14.01 6.48
CA ALA A 75 12.33 -13.23 7.72
C ALA A 75 11.18 -13.67 8.63
N ALA A 76 9.99 -13.88 8.06
CA ALA A 76 8.84 -14.39 8.81
C ALA A 76 9.11 -15.79 9.40
N ALA A 77 9.63 -16.72 8.60
CA ALA A 77 9.97 -18.07 9.06
C ALA A 77 11.03 -18.06 10.17
N ARG A 78 12.09 -17.25 10.03
CA ARG A 78 13.12 -17.06 11.08
C ARG A 78 12.53 -16.49 12.36
N GLY A 79 11.63 -15.52 12.25
CA GLY A 79 10.94 -14.94 13.40
C GLY A 79 10.14 -15.98 14.19
N VAL A 80 9.37 -16.84 13.49
CA VAL A 80 8.62 -17.94 14.12
C VAL A 80 9.56 -18.92 14.83
N ILE A 81 10.65 -19.33 14.19
CA ILE A 81 11.64 -20.24 14.79
C ILE A 81 12.26 -19.63 16.06
N ALA A 82 12.62 -18.34 16.02
CA ALA A 82 13.19 -17.64 17.18
C ALA A 82 12.24 -17.69 18.38
N VAL A 83 10.96 -17.37 18.19
CA VAL A 83 9.95 -17.43 19.26
C VAL A 83 9.86 -18.84 19.85
N LEU A 84 9.79 -19.88 19.01
CA LEU A 84 9.68 -21.27 19.46
C LEU A 84 10.91 -21.75 20.23
N GLN A 85 12.07 -21.12 20.01
CA GLN A 85 13.32 -21.40 20.74
C GLN A 85 13.49 -20.54 22.00
N GLY A 86 12.49 -19.72 22.38
CA GLY A 86 12.59 -18.78 23.49
C GLY A 86 13.54 -17.61 23.20
N GLN A 87 13.84 -17.36 21.93
CA GLN A 87 14.68 -16.25 21.49
C GLN A 87 13.82 -15.06 21.05
N ARG A 88 14.39 -13.86 21.11
CA ARG A 88 13.76 -12.65 20.58
C ARG A 88 13.90 -12.61 19.05
N PRO A 89 12.80 -12.47 18.28
CA PRO A 89 12.88 -12.28 16.83
C PRO A 89 13.58 -10.97 16.44
N GLU A 90 14.18 -10.96 15.26
CA GLU A 90 14.98 -9.83 14.75
C GLU A 90 14.12 -8.59 14.42
N HIS A 91 12.96 -8.78 13.79
CA HIS A 91 12.11 -7.68 13.31
C HIS A 91 10.83 -7.54 14.14
N ILE A 92 10.93 -6.83 15.26
CA ILE A 92 9.79 -6.56 16.16
C ILE A 92 9.29 -5.14 15.96
N GLY A 93 8.00 -4.99 15.64
CA GLY A 93 7.35 -3.68 15.47
C GLY A 93 7.05 -2.94 16.78
N ASN A 94 6.95 -3.68 17.89
CA ASN A 94 6.60 -3.21 19.22
C ASN A 94 7.62 -3.74 20.26
N PRO A 95 8.88 -3.28 20.24
CA PRO A 95 9.97 -3.83 21.07
C PRO A 95 9.74 -3.68 22.58
N GLU A 96 8.85 -2.80 23.01
CA GLU A 96 8.44 -2.57 24.40
C GLU A 96 7.87 -3.82 25.08
N ILE A 97 7.34 -4.79 24.33
CA ILE A 97 6.84 -6.06 24.91
C ILE A 97 7.95 -6.95 25.49
N TYR A 98 9.21 -6.61 25.21
CA TYR A 98 10.41 -7.31 25.71
C TYR A 98 11.18 -6.48 26.76
N GLN A 99 10.65 -5.33 27.17
CA GLN A 99 11.22 -4.54 28.26
C GLN A 99 10.60 -5.00 29.58
N GLU A 100 11.43 -5.23 30.60
CA GLU A 100 10.98 -5.52 31.98
C GLU A 100 10.40 -4.29 32.67
#